data_AF-B5EWA6-F1
#
_entry.id   AF-B5EWA6-F1
#
_cell.length_a   1.000
_cell.length_b   1.000
_cell.length_c   1.000
_cell.angle_alpha   90.00
_cell.angle_beta   90.00
_cell.angle_gamma   90.00
#
_symmetry.space_group_name_H-M   'P 1'
#
loop_
_entity.id
_entity.type
_entity.pdbx_description
1 polymer ?
#
loop_
_entity_poly.entity_id
_entity_poly.type
_entity_poly.pdbx_seq_one_letter_code
_entity_poly.pdbx_strand_id
1 'polypeptide(L)'
;MAFSKVIFNKAGHWHWFLSQDDTELSLHLKREDLEDTWYVAELFYPEEPSYDVTIHDNQIKKLLSKPNELVVFELSESLKNELISYN
;
A
#
# COMPACT_ATOMS: atom_id res chain seq x y z
N MET A 1 -0.33 -19.07 -7.70
CA MET A 1 -0.85 -17.68 -7.76
C MET A 1 -0.39 -16.97 -6.51
N ALA A 2 0.67 -16.18 -6.63
CA ALA A 2 1.17 -15.41 -5.50
C ALA A 2 0.27 -14.17 -5.32
N PHE A 3 -0.25 -13.99 -4.12
CA PHE A 3 -0.84 -12.73 -3.70
C PHE A 3 0.14 -12.07 -2.73
N SER A 4 0.23 -10.74 -2.79
CA SER A 4 1.02 -9.97 -1.85
C SER A 4 0.20 -8.79 -1.35
N LYS A 5 0.49 -8.36 -0.13
CA LYS A 5 -0.24 -7.27 0.51
C LYS A 5 0.29 -5.93 0.03
N VAL A 6 -0.64 -4.99 -0.16
CA VAL A 6 -0.34 -3.60 -0.48
C VAL A 6 -1.05 -2.68 0.48
N ILE A 7 -0.46 -1.51 0.68
CA ILE A 7 -1.19 -0.34 1.11
C ILE A 7 -1.42 0.59 -0.08
N PHE A 8 -2.54 1.30 -0.09
CA PHE A 8 -2.86 2.28 -1.13
C PHE A 8 -3.74 3.40 -0.60
N ASN A 9 -3.71 4.56 -1.25
CA ASN A 9 -4.53 5.72 -0.90
C ASN A 9 -5.57 6.04 -1.99
N LYS A 10 -6.44 7.02 -1.75
CA LYS A 10 -7.46 7.46 -2.74
C LYS A 10 -6.88 8.13 -3.97
N ALA A 11 -5.66 8.65 -3.90
CA ALA A 11 -4.95 9.21 -5.05
C ALA A 11 -4.44 8.11 -6.01
N GLY A 12 -4.45 6.85 -5.57
CA GLY A 12 -3.96 5.71 -6.34
C GLY A 12 -2.47 5.43 -6.14
N HIS A 13 -1.81 6.10 -5.18
CA HIS A 13 -0.49 5.69 -4.73
C HIS A 13 -0.59 4.37 -3.97
N TRP A 14 0.41 3.52 -4.14
CA TRP A 14 0.43 2.20 -3.52
C TRP A 14 1.85 1.70 -3.28
N HIS A 15 2.02 0.89 -2.23
CA HIS A 15 3.28 0.27 -1.84
C HIS A 15 3.05 -1.18 -1.43
N TRP A 16 3.98 -2.06 -1.80
CA TRP A 16 4.03 -3.41 -1.25
C TRP A 16 4.43 -3.34 0.22
N PHE A 17 3.87 -4.23 1.04
CA PHE A 17 4.42 -4.53 2.35
C PHE A 17 4.43 -6.05 2.54
N LEU A 18 5.62 -6.61 2.75
CA LEU A 18 5.82 -8.07 2.78
C LEU A 18 5.77 -8.62 4.21
N SER A 19 6.04 -7.77 5.21
CA SER A 19 6.04 -8.16 6.61
C SER A 19 4.64 -8.14 7.24
N GLN A 20 4.54 -8.73 8.43
CA GLN A 20 3.36 -8.60 9.29
C GLN A 20 3.28 -7.23 9.97
N ASP A 21 4.32 -6.41 9.84
CA ASP A 21 4.46 -5.07 10.40
C ASP A 21 4.59 -4.02 9.29
N ASP A 22 4.61 -2.74 9.67
CA ASP A 22 4.71 -1.61 8.76
C ASP A 22 6.15 -1.08 8.64
N THR A 23 7.15 -1.81 9.15
CA THR A 23 8.54 -1.34 9.23
C THR A 23 9.13 -1.06 7.85
N GLU A 24 8.83 -1.90 6.86
CA GLU A 24 9.33 -1.73 5.48
C GLU A 24 8.76 -0.47 4.80
N LEU A 25 7.63 0.06 5.30
CA LEU A 25 7.01 1.25 4.75
C LEU A 25 7.80 2.53 5.07
N SER A 26 8.70 2.53 6.05
CA SER A 26 9.54 3.71 6.31
C SER A 26 10.51 4.03 5.17
N LEU A 27 10.81 3.04 4.31
CA LEU A 27 11.62 3.22 3.11
C LEU A 27 10.86 3.86 1.94
N HIS A 28 9.52 3.85 2.00
CA HIS A 28 8.66 4.22 0.89
C HIS A 28 7.80 5.44 1.18
N LEU A 29 7.31 5.55 2.41
CA LEU A 29 6.51 6.67 2.87
C LEU A 29 7.39 7.82 3.33
N LYS A 30 6.83 9.01 3.24
CA LYS A 30 7.38 10.26 3.73
C LYS A 30 6.43 10.83 4.79
N ARG A 31 6.89 11.89 5.47
CA ARG A 31 6.07 12.61 6.43
C ARG A 31 4.75 13.12 5.84
N GLU A 32 4.75 13.56 4.58
CA GLU A 32 3.56 14.05 3.88
C GLU A 32 2.49 12.96 3.72
N ASP A 33 2.91 11.69 3.59
CA ASP A 33 2.01 10.54 3.47
C ASP A 33 1.25 10.23 4.77
N LEU A 34 1.62 10.85 5.89
CA LEU A 34 0.90 10.73 7.17
C LEU A 34 -0.46 11.45 7.17
N GLU A 35 -0.67 12.39 6.23
CA GLU A 35 -1.95 13.10 6.09
C GLU A 35 -2.99 12.28 5.31
N ASP A 36 -2.54 11.25 4.60
CA ASP A 36 -3.38 10.39 3.79
C ASP A 36 -4.06 9.29 4.61
N THR A 37 -5.26 8.90 4.15
CA THR A 37 -5.88 7.66 4.60
C THR A 37 -5.39 6.50 3.74
N TRP A 38 -4.73 5.55 4.37
CA TRP A 38 -4.25 4.33 3.74
C TRP A 38 -5.25 3.17 3.90
N TYR A 39 -5.29 2.32 2.88
CA TYR A 39 -6.10 1.12 2.84
C TYR A 39 -5.23 -0.09 2.54
N VAL A 40 -5.61 -1.26 3.05
CA VAL A 40 -4.89 -2.52 2.81
C VAL A 40 -5.70 -3.44 1.90
N ALA A 41 -5.02 -4.10 0.97
CA ALA A 41 -5.58 -5.16 0.15
C ALA A 41 -4.51 -6.18 -0.25
N GLU A 42 -4.94 -7.29 -0.85
CA GLU A 42 -4.05 -8.23 -1.54
C GLU A 42 -4.16 -8.00 -3.05
N LEU A 43 -3.01 -7.84 -3.70
CA LEU A 43 -2.93 -7.79 -5.16
C LEU A 43 -2.40 -9.11 -5.70
N PHE A 44 -2.80 -9.40 -6.93
CA PHE A 44 -2.32 -10.58 -7.64
C PHE A 44 -0.94 -10.27 -8.20
N TYR A 45 0.03 -11.12 -7.94
CA TYR A 45 1.37 -11.03 -8.48
C TYR A 45 1.56 -12.11 -9.56
N PRO A 46 1.56 -11.74 -10.87
CA PRO A 46 1.79 -12.69 -11.94
C PRO A 46 3.18 -13.32 -11.85
N GLU A 47 3.28 -14.59 -12.23
CA GLU A 47 4.57 -15.25 -12.43
C GLU A 47 5.18 -14.80 -13.78
N GLU A 48 6.49 -14.59 -13.81
CA GLU A 48 7.26 -14.29 -15.03
C GLU A 48 7.13 -15.44 -16.05
N PRO A 49 7.16 -15.18 -17.38
CA PRO A 49 7.51 -13.93 -18.08
C PRO A 49 6.32 -13.03 -18.46
N SER A 50 5.12 -13.28 -17.91
CA SER A 50 3.87 -12.60 -18.30
C SER A 50 3.55 -11.40 -17.41
N TYR A 51 4.56 -10.79 -16.77
CA TYR A 51 4.37 -9.71 -15.82
C TYR A 51 4.06 -8.38 -16.55
N ASP A 52 2.77 -8.07 -16.69
CA ASP A 52 2.29 -6.76 -17.10
C ASP A 52 2.23 -5.82 -15.90
N VAL A 53 3.11 -4.82 -15.87
CA VAL A 53 3.22 -3.83 -14.79
C VAL A 53 1.92 -3.04 -14.58
N THR A 54 1.05 -2.93 -15.59
CA THR A 54 -0.22 -2.19 -15.50
C THR A 54 -1.31 -2.94 -14.74
N ILE A 55 -1.09 -4.23 -14.45
CA ILE A 55 -2.08 -5.07 -13.76
C ILE A 55 -2.42 -4.49 -12.38
N HIS A 56 -1.42 -4.00 -11.64
CA HIS A 56 -1.60 -3.48 -10.29
C HIS A 56 -2.38 -2.17 -10.30
N ASP A 57 -2.10 -1.26 -11.24
CA ASP A 57 -2.88 -0.01 -11.38
C ASP A 57 -4.35 -0.29 -11.66
N ASN A 58 -4.64 -1.28 -12.50
CA ASN A 58 -6.01 -1.71 -12.78
C ASN A 58 -6.68 -2.34 -11.53
N GLN A 59 -5.93 -3.10 -10.74
CA GLN A 59 -6.44 -3.65 -9.47
C GLN A 59 -6.71 -2.57 -8.44
N ILE A 60 -5.83 -1.58 -8.28
CA ILE A 60 -6.06 -0.42 -7.38
C ILE A 60 -7.30 0.36 -7.82
N LYS A 61 -7.45 0.67 -9.12
CA LYS A 61 -8.66 1.32 -9.65
C LYS A 61 -9.92 0.51 -9.35
N LYS A 62 -9.86 -0.81 -9.47
CA LYS A 62 -10.98 -1.71 -9.14
C LYS A 62 -11.32 -1.66 -7.66
N LEU A 63 -10.33 -1.65 -6.77
CA LEU A 63 -10.54 -1.49 -5.32
C LEU A 63 -11.18 -0.14 -5.00
N LEU A 64 -10.65 0.96 -5.56
CA LEU A 64 -11.17 2.32 -5.37
C LEU A 64 -12.59 2.50 -5.91
N SER A 65 -13.00 1.73 -6.91
CA SER A 65 -14.39 1.74 -7.42
C SER A 65 -15.42 1.18 -6.42
N LYS A 66 -14.95 0.57 -5.33
CA LYS A 66 -15.77 -0.08 -4.31
C LYS A 66 -15.44 0.43 -2.90
N PRO A 67 -15.77 1.69 -2.57
CA PRO A 67 -15.38 2.31 -1.32
C PRO A 67 -15.88 1.57 -0.07
N ASN A 68 -17.00 0.84 -0.16
CA ASN A 68 -17.58 0.07 0.94
C ASN A 68 -16.82 -1.24 1.24
N GLU A 69 -15.94 -1.68 0.34
CA GLU A 69 -15.09 -2.88 0.51
C GLU A 69 -13.68 -2.51 0.99
N LEU A 70 -13.36 -1.22 1.14
CA LEU A 70 -12.03 -0.76 1.55
C LEU A 70 -11.80 -1.01 3.04
N VAL A 71 -10.65 -1.59 3.38
CA VAL A 71 -10.20 -1.81 4.76
C VAL A 71 -9.14 -0.78 5.10
N VAL A 72 -9.40 0.04 6.12
CA VAL A 72 -8.44 1.07 6.57
C VAL A 72 -7.20 0.39 7.16
N PHE A 73 -6.04 0.92 6.79
CA PHE A 73 -4.74 0.53 7.32
C PHE A 73 -4.22 1.63 8.25
N GLU A 74 -4.09 1.29 9.53
CA GLU A 74 -3.55 2.20 10.54
C GLU A 74 -2.03 2.03 10.60
N LEU A 75 -1.29 3.10 10.28
CA LEU A 75 0.15 3.14 10.50
C LEU A 75 0.46 3.06 12.00
N SER A 76 1.48 2.29 12.37
CA SER A 76 1.94 2.18 13.74
C SER A 76 2.51 3.49 14.24
N GLU A 77 2.38 3.74 15.54
CA GLU A 77 2.98 4.93 16.16
C GLU A 77 4.50 4.96 16.01
N SER A 78 5.16 3.79 15.93
CA SER A 78 6.59 3.69 15.67
C SER A 78 6.95 4.27 14.31
N LEU A 79 6.25 3.83 13.26
CA LEU A 79 6.46 4.32 11.90
C LEU A 79 6.14 5.81 11.77
N LYS A 80 5.03 6.26 12.36
CA LYS A 80 4.68 7.69 12.39
C LYS A 80 5.80 8.54 12.99
N ASN A 81 6.31 8.12 14.16
CA ASN A 81 7.40 8.82 14.83
C ASN A 81 8.70 8.80 14.03
N GLU A 82 9.00 7.69 13.36
CA GLU A 82 10.16 7.56 12.48
C GLU A 82 10.08 8.58 11.32
N LEU A 83 8.95 8.63 10.61
CA LEU A 83 8.73 9.54 9.49
C LEU A 83 8.77 11.02 9.89
N ILE A 84 8.37 11.34 11.13
CA ILE A 84 8.46 12.69 11.69
C ILE A 84 9.91 13.06 12.06
N SER A 85 10.69 12.10 12.58
CA SER A 85 12.02 12.34 13.14
C SER A 85 13.11 12.56 12.10
N TYR A 86 12.92 12.11 10.86
CA TYR A 86 13.90 12.26 9.77
C TYR A 86 13.83 13.61 9.01
N ASN A 87 13.26 14.66 9.62
CA ASN A 87 13.26 16.04 9.09
C ASN A 87 13.78 17.06 10.11
#